data_AF-A0A7J7K8T9-F1
#
_entry.id   AF-A0A7J7K8T9-F1
#
_cell.length_a   1.000
_cell.length_b   1.000
_cell.length_c   1.000
_cell.angle_alpha   90.00
_cell.angle_beta   90.00
_cell.angle_gamma   90.00
#
_symmetry.space_group_name_H-M   'P 1'
#
loop_
_entity.id
_entity.type
_entity.pdbx_description
1 polymer ?
#
loop_
_entity_poly.entity_id
_entity_poly.type
_entity_poly.pdbx_seq_one_letter_code
_entity_poly.pdbx_strand_id
1 'polypeptide(L)'
;MSYLHRLRFHCLDYGYPAEFGMYLNYCRGLQFDEEPDYIFLRQLFRILFKALNFQYDYVYDWTLLRQRESALRNASAHAASRLSHHGHEPPHIVV
;
A
#
# COMPACT_ATOMS: atom_id res chain seq x y z
N MET A 1 9.23 14.28 41.58
CA MET A 1 10.13 13.20 41.13
C MET A 1 9.30 12.00 40.68
N SER A 2 9.52 11.57 39.43
CA SER A 2 9.45 10.16 38.99
C SER A 2 8.12 9.45 38.71
N TYR A 3 7.10 10.08 38.09
CA TYR A 3 5.94 9.31 37.58
C TYR A 3 5.33 9.79 36.24
N LEU A 4 6.05 10.56 35.41
CA LEU A 4 5.57 10.98 34.08
C LEU A 4 6.40 10.47 32.89
N HIS A 5 7.21 9.43 33.08
CA HIS A 5 8.01 8.84 32.00
C HIS A 5 7.69 7.36 31.72
N ARG A 6 6.55 6.87 32.22
CA ARG A 6 6.10 5.48 32.01
C ARG A 6 4.67 5.41 31.45
N LEU A 7 4.36 6.29 30.51
CA LEU A 7 3.20 6.08 29.62
C LEU A 7 3.58 5.05 28.57
N ARG A 8 3.56 3.78 29.02
CA ARG A 8 3.04 2.60 28.34
C ARG A 8 2.82 2.76 26.82
N PHE A 9 3.89 2.66 26.03
CA PHE A 9 3.85 2.35 24.59
C PHE A 9 3.34 0.94 24.28
N HIS A 10 3.08 0.14 25.32
CA HIS A 10 2.62 -1.24 25.26
C HIS A 10 1.30 -1.46 24.50
N CYS A 11 0.63 -0.44 23.95
CA CYS A 11 -0.54 -0.61 23.07
C CYS A 11 -0.26 -0.41 21.58
N LEU A 12 0.90 0.13 21.18
CA LEU A 12 1.31 0.26 19.77
C LEU A 12 2.05 -0.99 19.27
N ASP A 13 2.54 -1.84 20.17
CA ASP A 13 3.30 -3.06 19.84
C ASP A 13 2.42 -4.31 19.59
N TYR A 14 1.10 -4.23 19.83
CA TYR A 14 0.20 -5.38 19.57
C TYR A 14 -0.12 -5.48 18.07
N GLY A 15 0.86 -5.97 17.29
CA GLY A 15 0.70 -6.36 15.89
C GLY A 15 1.54 -5.58 14.87
N TYR A 16 2.31 -4.57 15.30
CA TYR A 16 3.17 -3.80 14.41
C TYR A 16 4.65 -4.17 14.58
N PRO A 17 5.47 -4.07 13.51
CA PRO A 17 6.91 -4.27 13.61
C PRO A 17 7.57 -3.31 14.61
N ALA A 18 8.56 -3.82 15.36
CA ALA A 18 9.23 -3.08 16.44
C ALA A 18 9.92 -1.78 15.96
N GLU A 19 10.24 -1.70 14.68
CA GLU A 19 10.82 -0.57 13.99
C GLU A 19 9.92 0.69 14.08
N PHE A 20 8.60 0.53 14.09
CA PHE A 20 7.68 1.65 14.32
C PHE A 20 7.79 2.22 15.73
N GLY A 21 7.94 1.34 16.74
CA GLY A 21 8.20 1.75 18.11
C GLY A 21 9.55 2.47 18.24
N MET A 22 10.59 1.96 17.57
CA MET A 22 11.90 2.62 17.52
C MET A 22 11.84 4.01 16.89
N TYR A 23 11.13 4.18 15.78
CA TYR A 23 10.92 5.47 15.13
C TYR A 23 10.21 6.48 16.05
N LEU A 24 9.12 6.08 16.69
CA LEU A 24 8.35 6.96 17.58
C LEU A 24 9.14 7.35 18.83
N ASN A 25 9.93 6.44 19.39
CA ASN A 25 10.82 6.74 20.50
C ASN A 25 11.91 7.74 20.09
N TYR A 26 12.48 7.59 18.89
CA TYR A 26 13.46 8.53 18.34
C TYR A 26 12.87 9.94 18.20
N CYS A 27 11.69 10.08 17.56
CA CYS A 27 11.05 11.38 17.38
C CYS A 27 10.69 12.08 18.70
N ARG A 28 10.43 11.34 19.78
CA ARG A 28 10.13 11.92 21.09
C ARG A 28 11.36 12.29 21.90
N GLY A 29 12.50 11.64 21.63
CA GLY A 29 13.78 11.94 22.25
C GLY A 29 14.52 13.10 21.60
N LEU A 30 14.13 13.49 20.38
CA LEU A 30 14.75 14.57 19.63
C LEU A 30 14.55 15.91 20.36
N GLN A 31 15.66 16.60 20.62
CA GLN A 31 15.63 17.94 21.19
C GLN A 31 15.23 18.97 20.12
N PHE A 32 14.74 20.13 20.56
CA PHE A 32 14.26 21.18 19.65
C PHE A 32 15.33 21.67 18.65
N ASP A 33 16.61 21.66 19.07
CA ASP A 33 17.74 22.18 18.29
C ASP A 33 18.62 21.06 17.69
N GLU A 34 18.18 19.80 17.80
CA GLU A 34 18.91 18.63 17.30
C GLU A 34 18.47 18.29 15.88
N GLU A 35 19.42 18.15 14.96
CA GLU A 35 19.12 17.74 13.59
C GLU A 35 18.81 16.23 13.56
N PRO A 36 17.60 15.82 13.13
CA PRO A 36 17.24 14.41 13.08
C PRO A 36 18.08 13.66 12.05
N ASP A 37 18.58 12.49 12.44
CA ASP A 37 19.29 11.56 11.58
C ASP A 37 18.31 10.86 10.63
N TYR A 38 18.00 11.54 9.54
CA TYR A 38 17.16 11.00 8.48
C TYR A 38 17.76 9.77 7.81
N ILE A 39 19.08 9.56 7.86
CA ILE A 39 19.74 8.39 7.26
C ILE A 39 19.38 7.16 8.08
N PHE A 40 19.52 7.23 9.40
CA PHE A 40 19.10 6.19 10.33
C PHE A 40 17.62 5.86 10.17
N LEU A 41 16.74 6.88 10.16
CA LEU A 41 15.29 6.67 10.05
C LEU A 41 14.90 6.01 8.72
N ARG A 42 15.50 6.43 7.61
CA ARG A 42 15.28 5.78 6.30
C ARG A 42 15.78 4.34 6.29
N GLN A 43 16.92 4.08 6.92
CA GLN A 43 17.50 2.74 6.96
C GLN A 43 16.64 1.77 7.78
N LEU A 44 16.05 2.25 8.88
CA LEU A 44 15.14 1.47 9.72
C LEU A 44 13.96 0.91 8.91
N PHE A 45 13.26 1.75 8.15
CA PHE A 45 12.18 1.31 7.28
C PHE A 45 12.65 0.47 6.09
N ARG A 46 13.84 0.74 5.55
CA ARG A 46 14.42 -0.09 4.47
C ARG A 46 14.69 -1.52 4.92
N ILE A 47 15.19 -1.70 6.14
CA ILE A 47 15.42 -3.03 6.72
C ILE A 47 14.09 -3.73 6.95
N LEU A 48 13.10 -3.05 7.54
CA LEU A 48 11.77 -3.60 7.74
C LEU A 48 11.13 -4.04 6.41
N PHE A 49 11.19 -3.20 5.38
CA PHE A 49 10.62 -3.49 4.07
C PHE A 49 11.23 -4.75 3.44
N LYS A 50 12.54 -4.94 3.61
CA LYS A 50 13.24 -6.17 3.18
C LYS A 50 12.85 -7.38 4.03
N ALA A 51 12.70 -7.22 5.34
CA ALA A 51 12.31 -8.29 6.26
C ALA A 51 10.89 -8.81 5.98
N LEU A 52 10.01 -7.94 5.47
CA LEU A 52 8.66 -8.29 5.01
C LEU A 52 8.61 -8.78 3.56
N ASN A 53 9.78 -8.98 2.91
CA ASN A 53 9.91 -9.45 1.52
C ASN A 53 9.20 -8.58 0.47
N PHE A 54 8.99 -7.28 0.75
CA PHE A 54 8.40 -6.38 -0.23
C PHE A 54 9.40 -5.92 -1.29
N GLN A 55 8.89 -5.64 -2.50
CA GLN A 55 9.66 -5.11 -3.62
C GLN A 55 9.43 -3.62 -3.80
N TYR A 56 10.47 -2.89 -4.21
CA TYR A 56 10.37 -1.47 -4.53
C TYR A 56 9.86 -1.27 -5.97
N ASP A 57 8.66 -1.76 -6.26
CA ASP A 57 8.02 -1.71 -7.57
C ASP A 57 7.17 -0.43 -7.77
N TYR A 58 7.10 0.45 -6.76
CA TYR A 58 6.25 1.64 -6.71
C TYR A 58 4.75 1.32 -6.88
N VAL A 59 4.35 0.07 -6.63
CA VAL A 59 2.95 -0.35 -6.64
C VAL A 59 2.37 -0.15 -5.24
N TYR A 60 1.61 0.93 -5.10
CA TYR A 60 0.88 1.25 -3.87
C TYR A 60 -0.58 0.83 -4.00
N ASP A 61 -1.30 0.71 -2.88
CA ASP A 61 -2.71 0.32 -2.85
C ASP A 61 -3.58 1.14 -3.82
N TRP A 62 -3.34 2.46 -3.92
CA TRP A 62 -4.09 3.32 -4.84
C TRP A 62 -3.80 3.03 -6.32
N THR A 63 -2.59 2.55 -6.66
CA THR A 63 -2.26 2.15 -8.05
C THR A 63 -2.94 0.85 -8.42
N LEU A 64 -2.96 -0.13 -7.50
CA LEU A 64 -3.62 -1.41 -7.70
C LEU A 64 -5.14 -1.25 -7.83
N LEU A 65 -5.76 -0.40 -7.01
CA LEU A 65 -7.19 -0.10 -7.09
C LEU A 65 -7.57 0.48 -8.47
N ARG A 66 -6.79 1.45 -8.97
CA ARG A 66 -6.99 2.04 -10.30
C ARG A 66 -6.78 1.03 -11.43
N GLN A 67 -5.77 0.17 -11.31
CA GLN A 67 -5.52 -0.88 -12.29
C GLN A 67 -6.68 -1.89 -12.31
N ARG A 68 -7.18 -2.32 -11.15
CA ARG A 68 -8.35 -3.21 -11.04
C ARG A 68 -9.60 -2.58 -11.63
N GLU A 69 -9.86 -1.31 -11.34
CA GLU A 69 -11.01 -0.58 -11.92
C GLU A 69 -10.89 -0.49 -13.46
N SER A 70 -9.70 -0.14 -13.98
CA SER A 70 -9.46 -0.10 -15.42
C SER A 70 -9.62 -1.48 -16.08
N ALA A 71 -9.17 -2.56 -15.42
CA ALA A 71 -9.31 -3.92 -15.91
C ALA A 71 -10.79 -4.35 -15.96
N LEU A 72 -11.59 -4.01 -14.95
CA LEU A 72 -13.03 -4.26 -14.93
C LEU A 72 -13.78 -3.50 -16.02
N ARG A 73 -13.42 -2.23 -16.26
CA ARG A 73 -13.96 -1.41 -17.36
C ARG A 73 -13.59 -1.99 -18.73
N ASN A 74 -12.35 -2.44 -18.90
CA ASN A 74 -11.90 -3.05 -20.15
C ASN A 74 -12.54 -4.42 -20.41
N ALA A 75 -12.72 -5.24 -19.36
CA ALA A 75 -13.40 -6.53 -19.46
C ALA A 75 -14.88 -6.37 -19.83
N SER A 76 -15.58 -5.41 -19.23
CA SER A 76 -16.98 -5.11 -19.57
C SER A 76 -17.13 -4.56 -21.00
N ALA A 77 -16.22 -3.68 -21.44
CA ALA A 77 -16.18 -3.22 -22.83
C ALA A 77 -15.92 -4.36 -23.83
N HIS A 78 -15.02 -5.29 -23.51
CA HIS A 78 -14.72 -6.43 -24.38
C HIS A 78 -15.87 -7.45 -24.44
N ALA A 79 -16.57 -7.68 -23.32
CA ALA A 79 -17.77 -8.52 -23.28
C ALA A 79 -18.93 -7.91 -24.09
N ALA A 80 -19.17 -6.59 -23.95
CA ALA A 80 -20.21 -5.88 -24.71
C ALA A 80 -19.96 -5.92 -26.23
N SER A 81 -18.70 -5.79 -26.66
CA SER A 81 -18.32 -5.89 -28.08
C SER A 81 -18.62 -7.29 -28.67
N ARG A 82 -18.40 -8.36 -27.89
CA ARG A 82 -18.68 -9.74 -28.34
C ARG A 82 -20.18 -10.03 -28.51
N LEU A 83 -21.04 -9.48 -27.67
CA LEU A 83 -22.50 -9.62 -27.84
C LEU A 83 -23.02 -8.85 -29.06
N SER A 84 -22.41 -7.72 -29.42
CA SER A 84 -22.82 -6.93 -30.58
C SER A 84 -22.48 -7.58 -31.92
N HIS A 85 -21.53 -8.51 -31.99
CA HIS A 85 -21.13 -9.19 -33.23
C HIS A 85 -21.97 -10.45 -33.55
N HIS A 86 -22.81 -10.93 -32.62
CA HIS A 86 -23.60 -12.15 -32.81
C HIS A 86 -25.08 -11.87 -33.12
N GLY A 87 -25.38 -10.74 -33.76
CA GLY A 87 -26.75 -10.23 -33.94
C GLY A 87 -27.16 -9.80 -35.36
N HIS A 88 -26.40 -10.17 -36.41
CA HIS A 88 -26.83 -9.87 -37.78
C HIS A 88 -26.36 -10.92 -38.79
N GLU A 89 -26.92 -12.13 -38.71
CA GLU A 89 -26.97 -13.01 -39.88
C GLU A 89 -28.25 -12.67 -40.67
N PRO A 90 -28.16 -12.20 -41.92
CA PRO A 90 -29.36 -11.98 -42.74
C PRO A 90 -30.00 -13.35 -43.04
N PRO A 91 -31.34 -13.48 -43.02
CA PRO A 91 -31.98 -14.76 -43.29
C PRO A 91 -31.64 -15.21 -44.71
N HIS A 92 -30.92 -16.33 -44.82
CA HIS A 92 -30.76 -17.05 -46.07
C HIS A 92 -32.14 -17.53 -46.53
N ILE A 93 -32.68 -16.87 -47.57
CA ILE A 93 -33.85 -17.37 -48.29
C ILE A 93 -33.43 -18.71 -48.91
N VAL A 94 -34.04 -19.79 -48.43
CA VAL A 94 -33.99 -21.09 -49.08
C VAL A 94 -34.64 -20.97 -50.46
N VAL A 95 -33.85 -21.20 -51.51
CA VAL A 95 -34.32 -21.43 -52.89
C VAL A 95 -34.43 -22.93 -53.09
#